data_AF-A0A1Y6M2X5-F1
#
_entry.id   AF-A0A1Y6M2X5-F1
#
_cell.length_a   1.000
_cell.length_b   1.000
_cell.length_c   1.000
_cell.angle_alpha   90.00
_cell.angle_beta   90.00
_cell.angle_gamma   90.00
#
_symmetry.space_group_name_H-M   'P 1'
#
loop_
_entity.id
_entity.type
_entity.pdbx_description
1 polymer ?
#
loop_
_entity_poly.entity_id
_entity_poly.type
_entity_poly.pdbx_seq_one_letter_code
_entity_poly.pdbx_strand_id
1 'polypeptide(L)'
;MFASGDGIFAQLPFIKSLTEDSKRAAIKTRRIKLVWQTEEYHGQLQQWMQSILDDEEVSLELLDISIHIPAEADESNLSKVVEVADSKVRKIGNRLKVIRDIPDVESYVQLEMKEPRRDVAVTVSGFEKLREEVRSQVLATGRLNVQLFELDFQPQRVFQHRGGTAA
;
A
#
# COMPACT_ATOMS: atom_id res chain seq x y z
N MET A 1 0.43 -6.66 0.59
CA MET A 1 1.64 -5.81 0.69
C MET A 1 1.23 -4.53 1.40
N PHE A 2 1.90 -4.18 2.49
CA PHE A 2 1.61 -3.01 3.30
C PHE A 2 2.80 -2.06 3.29
N ALA A 3 2.53 -0.76 3.15
CA ALA A 3 3.56 0.26 3.22
C ALA A 3 3.12 1.52 3.96
N SER A 4 4.08 2.24 4.56
CA SER A 4 3.88 3.63 4.99
C SER A 4 4.98 4.53 4.43
N GLY A 5 4.66 5.76 4.03
CA GLY A 5 5.64 6.75 3.55
C GLY A 5 6.58 6.14 2.50
N ASP A 6 7.89 6.33 2.68
CA ASP A 6 8.94 5.81 1.80
C ASP A 6 9.08 4.28 1.78
N GLY A 7 8.41 3.56 2.69
CA GLY A 7 8.40 2.10 2.68
C GLY A 7 7.80 1.50 1.41
N ILE A 8 7.07 2.31 0.62
CA ILE A 8 6.62 1.92 -0.71
C ILE A 8 7.79 1.58 -1.64
N PHE A 9 8.93 2.27 -1.53
CA PHE A 9 10.11 2.02 -2.38
C PHE A 9 10.67 0.61 -2.21
N ALA A 10 10.55 0.04 -1.01
CA ALA A 10 10.94 -1.35 -0.76
C ALA A 10 9.99 -2.36 -1.44
N GLN A 11 8.73 -1.97 -1.70
CA GLN A 11 7.73 -2.83 -2.34
C GLN A 11 7.80 -2.78 -3.87
N LEU A 12 8.25 -1.66 -4.46
CA LEU A 12 8.21 -1.44 -5.91
C LEU A 12 8.92 -2.51 -6.74
N PRO A 13 10.13 -2.97 -6.38
CA PRO A 13 10.83 -3.99 -7.15
C PRO A 13 10.04 -5.29 -7.24
N PHE A 14 9.36 -5.68 -6.15
CA PHE A 14 8.53 -6.88 -6.12
C PHE A 14 7.30 -6.74 -7.01
N ILE A 15 6.62 -5.60 -6.96
CA ILE A 15 5.45 -5.34 -7.82
C ILE A 15 5.87 -5.44 -9.29
N LYS A 16 6.97 -4.77 -9.66
CA LYS A 16 7.50 -4.79 -11.03
C LYS A 16 7.82 -6.21 -11.50
N SER A 17 8.57 -6.98 -10.69
CA SER A 17 8.89 -8.37 -11.03
C SER A 17 7.63 -9.21 -11.19
N LEU A 18 6.68 -9.11 -10.25
CA LEU A 18 5.45 -9.90 -10.30
C LEU A 18 4.57 -9.54 -11.50
N THR A 19 4.48 -8.26 -11.89
CA THR A 19 3.71 -7.87 -13.08
C THR A 19 4.40 -8.34 -14.35
N GLU A 20 5.73 -8.22 -14.46
CA GLU A 20 6.50 -8.70 -15.62
C GLU A 20 6.44 -10.23 -15.77
N ASP A 21 6.60 -10.96 -14.67
CA ASP A 21 6.53 -12.43 -14.69
C ASP A 21 5.12 -12.94 -14.95
N SER A 22 4.09 -12.22 -14.49
CA SER A 22 2.70 -12.55 -14.79
C SER A 22 2.41 -12.46 -16.28
N LYS A 23 2.93 -11.44 -16.97
CA LYS A 23 2.77 -11.29 -18.44
C LYS A 23 3.35 -12.48 -19.21
N ARG A 24 4.41 -13.08 -18.66
CA ARG A 24 5.10 -14.26 -19.23
C ARG A 24 4.46 -15.59 -18.80
N ALA A 25 3.36 -15.56 -18.03
CA ALA A 25 2.78 -16.74 -17.38
C ALA A 25 3.79 -17.53 -16.52
N ALA A 26 4.81 -16.85 -15.99
CA ALA A 26 5.92 -17.46 -15.26
C ALA A 26 5.67 -17.61 -13.75
N ILE A 27 4.57 -17.04 -13.24
CA ILE A 27 4.21 -17.09 -11.81
C ILE A 27 2.78 -17.56 -11.59
N LYS A 28 2.51 -18.08 -10.40
CA LYS A 28 1.17 -18.50 -9.95
C LYS A 28 0.40 -17.41 -9.20
N THR A 29 1.02 -16.25 -8.97
CA THR A 29 0.40 -15.13 -8.24
C THR A 29 -0.84 -14.67 -8.99
N ARG A 30 -2.01 -14.80 -8.36
CA ARG A 30 -3.30 -14.45 -8.98
C ARG A 30 -3.76 -13.03 -8.69
N ARG A 31 -3.33 -12.48 -7.55
CA ARG A 31 -3.73 -11.15 -7.09
C ARG A 31 -2.73 -10.59 -6.09
N ILE A 32 -2.45 -9.31 -6.25
CA ILE A 32 -1.52 -8.47 -5.50
C ILE A 32 -2.37 -7.33 -4.93
N LYS A 33 -2.47 -7.29 -3.61
CA LYS A 33 -3.09 -6.19 -2.90
C LYS A 33 -2.02 -5.31 -2.28
N LEU A 34 -1.92 -4.07 -2.73
CA LEU A 34 -1.07 -3.04 -2.14
C LEU A 34 -1.92 -2.09 -1.30
N VAL A 35 -1.55 -1.93 -0.04
CA VAL A 35 -2.12 -0.94 0.89
C VAL A 35 -0.99 -0.01 1.30
N TRP A 36 -1.09 1.27 0.96
CA TRP A 36 -0.04 2.24 1.20
C TRP A 36 -0.60 3.45 1.95
N GLN A 37 -0.09 3.69 3.15
CA GLN A 37 -0.41 4.88 3.94
C GLN A 37 0.62 5.99 3.67
N THR A 38 0.20 7.15 3.22
CA THR A 38 1.12 8.27 2.95
C THR A 38 0.46 9.62 3.23
N GLU A 39 1.26 10.58 3.64
CA GLU A 39 0.87 12.00 3.74
C GLU A 39 1.15 12.73 2.41
N GLU A 40 2.00 12.16 1.56
CA GLU A 40 2.45 12.76 0.31
C GLU A 40 2.19 11.80 -0.86
N TYR A 41 1.44 12.27 -1.86
CA TYR A 41 1.25 11.61 -3.15
C TYR A 41 1.56 12.60 -4.28
N HIS A 42 2.84 12.72 -4.63
CA HIS A 42 3.29 13.66 -5.66
C HIS A 42 4.48 13.13 -6.47
N GLY A 43 4.82 13.86 -7.54
CA GLY A 43 6.07 13.70 -8.29
C GLY A 43 6.25 12.32 -8.93
N GLN A 44 7.42 11.71 -8.68
CA GLN A 44 7.82 10.43 -9.27
C GLN A 44 6.91 9.26 -8.87
N LEU A 45 6.34 9.28 -7.67
CA LEU A 45 5.41 8.25 -7.20
C LEU A 45 4.12 8.26 -8.02
N GLN A 46 3.61 9.45 -8.35
CA GLN A 46 2.44 9.58 -9.21
C GLN A 46 2.74 9.11 -10.65
N GLN A 47 3.91 9.46 -11.20
CA GLN A 47 4.33 9.01 -12.53
C GLN A 47 4.48 7.48 -12.60
N TRP A 48 5.12 6.89 -11.58
CA TRP A 48 5.24 5.44 -11.47
C TRP A 48 3.87 4.77 -11.36
N MET A 49 3.00 5.29 -10.48
CA MET A 49 1.64 4.77 -10.32
C MET A 49 0.89 4.80 -11.64
N GLN A 50 0.97 5.93 -12.37
CA GLN A 50 0.35 6.11 -13.67
C GLN A 50 0.88 5.08 -14.68
N SER A 51 2.20 4.85 -14.72
CA SER A 51 2.80 3.84 -15.62
C SER A 51 2.28 2.42 -15.39
N ILE A 52 1.96 2.08 -14.14
CA ILE A 52 1.36 0.78 -13.81
C ILE A 52 -0.13 0.73 -14.12
N LEU A 53 -0.84 1.85 -13.97
CA LEU A 53 -2.25 1.93 -14.29
C LEU A 53 -2.51 1.84 -15.79
N ASP A 54 -1.60 2.41 -16.59
CA ASP A 54 -1.69 2.45 -18.05
C ASP A 54 -1.20 1.15 -18.73
N ASP A 55 -0.62 0.22 -17.96
CA ASP A 55 -0.16 -1.05 -18.50
C ASP A 55 -1.34 -2.01 -18.75
N GLU A 56 -1.83 -2.04 -20.00
CA GLU A 56 -2.95 -2.88 -20.46
C GLU A 56 -2.63 -4.38 -20.46
N GLU A 57 -1.35 -4.77 -20.52
CA GLU A 57 -0.94 -6.18 -20.53
C GLU A 57 -1.05 -6.81 -19.14
N VAL A 58 -1.06 -6.00 -18.08
CA VAL A 58 -1.30 -6.48 -16.72
C VAL A 58 -2.79 -6.80 -16.56
N SER A 59 -3.13 -8.01 -16.09
CA SER A 59 -4.54 -8.31 -15.82
C SER A 59 -5.13 -7.35 -14.78
N LEU A 60 -6.34 -6.85 -15.02
CA LEU A 60 -7.06 -5.98 -14.08
C LEU A 60 -7.27 -6.63 -12.71
N GLU A 61 -7.33 -7.95 -12.66
CA GLU A 61 -7.52 -8.71 -11.42
C GLU A 61 -6.20 -8.94 -10.66
N LEU A 62 -5.06 -8.76 -11.33
CA LEU A 62 -3.76 -9.04 -10.74
C LEU A 62 -3.37 -7.98 -9.71
N LEU A 63 -3.67 -6.70 -9.92
CA LEU A 63 -3.15 -5.62 -9.09
C LEU A 63 -4.25 -4.67 -8.62
N ASP A 64 -4.36 -4.54 -7.30
CA ASP A 64 -5.31 -3.65 -6.62
C ASP A 64 -4.56 -2.81 -5.59
N ILE A 65 -4.59 -1.49 -5.74
CA ILE A 65 -3.82 -0.50 -5.00
C ILE A 65 -4.76 0.40 -4.19
N SER A 66 -4.47 0.54 -2.91
CA SER A 66 -5.21 1.38 -1.96
C SER A 66 -4.27 2.35 -1.28
N ILE A 67 -4.39 3.63 -1.62
CA ILE A 67 -3.64 4.71 -0.98
C ILE A 67 -4.50 5.29 0.12
N HIS A 68 -3.95 5.31 1.33
CA HIS A 68 -4.58 5.82 2.54
C HIS A 68 -3.89 7.12 2.94
N ILE A 69 -4.65 8.22 2.90
CA ILE A 69 -4.19 9.55 3.30
C ILE A 69 -4.89 9.88 4.62
N PRO A 70 -4.17 9.99 5.74
CA PRO A 70 -4.76 10.35 7.02
C PRO A 70 -5.50 11.69 6.92
N ALA A 71 -6.64 11.83 7.60
CA ALA A 71 -7.45 13.06 7.56
C ALA A 71 -6.72 14.29 8.13
N GLU A 72 -5.71 14.08 8.98
CA GLU A 72 -4.88 15.13 9.56
C GLU A 72 -3.71 15.58 8.63
N ALA A 73 -3.55 14.95 7.45
CA ALA A 73 -2.55 15.36 6.49
C ALA A 73 -2.90 16.71 5.87
N ASP A 74 -1.89 17.58 5.73
CA ASP A 74 -2.05 18.98 5.32
C ASP A 74 -2.73 19.12 3.95
N GLU A 75 -3.90 19.77 3.91
CA GLU A 75 -4.70 19.98 2.68
C GLU A 75 -3.94 20.76 1.60
N SER A 76 -2.91 21.51 1.97
CA SER A 76 -2.04 22.26 1.06
C SER A 76 -1.15 21.38 0.18
N ASN A 77 -0.85 20.14 0.61
CA ASN A 77 -0.09 19.16 -0.18
C ASN A 77 -0.98 18.26 -1.05
N LEU A 78 -2.30 18.28 -0.80
CA LEU A 78 -3.32 17.55 -1.57
C LEU A 78 -3.83 18.35 -2.78
N SER A 79 -3.59 19.67 -2.77
CA SER A 79 -4.13 20.65 -3.72
C SER A 79 -3.25 20.76 -4.97
N LYS A 80 -3.40 19.78 -5.87
CA LYS A 80 -3.23 19.94 -7.33
C LYS A 80 -3.72 18.73 -8.15
N VAL A 81 -3.97 17.59 -7.51
CA VAL A 81 -4.44 16.36 -8.19
C VAL A 81 -5.88 15.99 -7.78
N VAL A 82 -6.41 16.61 -6.73
CA VAL A 82 -7.65 16.19 -6.07
C VAL A 82 -8.70 17.31 -6.09
N GLU A 83 -9.46 17.42 -7.17
CA GLU A 83 -10.72 18.15 -7.14
C GLU A 83 -11.68 17.44 -6.18
N VAL A 84 -12.20 18.22 -5.25
CA VAL A 84 -12.98 17.81 -4.10
C VAL A 84 -14.41 17.51 -4.54
N ALA A 85 -14.77 16.23 -4.57
CA ALA A 85 -16.13 15.79 -4.34
C ALA A 85 -16.14 14.97 -3.05
N ASP A 86 -17.17 15.16 -2.23
CA ASP A 86 -17.46 14.73 -0.85
C ASP A 86 -17.30 13.22 -0.48
N SER A 87 -16.51 12.46 -1.23
CA SER A 87 -16.41 11.01 -1.09
C SER A 87 -15.12 10.61 -0.37
N LYS A 88 -15.25 9.91 0.76
CA LYS A 88 -14.16 9.29 1.55
C LYS A 88 -13.24 8.38 0.70
N VAL A 89 -13.73 7.91 -0.44
CA VAL A 89 -13.02 7.03 -1.38
C VAL A 89 -13.15 7.57 -2.81
N ARG A 90 -12.01 7.78 -3.48
CA ARG A 90 -11.94 8.11 -4.90
C ARG A 90 -11.27 6.96 -5.66
N LYS A 91 -11.88 6.49 -6.74
CA LYS A 91 -11.26 5.53 -7.67
C LYS A 91 -10.53 6.28 -8.78
N ILE A 92 -9.34 5.82 -9.14
CA ILE A 92 -8.55 6.31 -10.27
C ILE A 92 -8.29 5.10 -11.18
N GLY A 93 -8.89 5.11 -12.37
CA GLY A 93 -8.93 3.92 -13.21
C GLY A 93 -9.56 2.71 -12.50
N ASN A 94 -9.13 1.51 -12.87
CA ASN A 94 -9.71 0.25 -12.37
C ASN A 94 -8.93 -0.36 -11.19
N ARG A 95 -7.67 0.03 -11.00
CA ARG A 95 -6.76 -0.63 -10.05
C ARG A 95 -6.43 0.23 -8.82
N LEU A 96 -6.61 1.54 -8.87
CA LEU A 96 -6.22 2.45 -7.80
C LEU A 96 -7.44 3.06 -7.10
N LYS A 97 -7.42 3.04 -5.77
CA LYS A 97 -8.31 3.83 -4.93
C LYS A 97 -7.52 4.67 -3.92
N VAL A 98 -7.94 5.91 -3.74
CA VAL A 98 -7.45 6.83 -2.72
C VAL A 98 -8.53 6.96 -1.64
N ILE A 99 -8.14 6.78 -0.39
CA ILE A 99 -9.03 6.72 0.78
C ILE A 99 -8.54 7.75 1.79
N ARG A 100 -9.42 8.66 2.24
CA ARG A 100 -9.11 9.64 3.29
C ARG A 100 -9.35 9.04 4.67
N ASP A 101 -8.48 8.09 5.04
CA ASP A 101 -8.49 7.44 6.35
C ASP A 101 -7.19 6.65 6.56
N ILE A 102 -6.90 6.27 7.79
CA ILE A 102 -5.88 5.25 8.08
C ILE A 102 -6.33 3.87 7.56
N PRO A 103 -5.40 2.97 7.21
CA PRO A 103 -5.76 1.64 6.74
C PRO A 103 -6.31 0.77 7.88
N ASP A 104 -7.49 0.19 7.68
CA ASP A 104 -8.00 -0.91 8.49
C ASP A 104 -7.31 -2.21 8.05
N VAL A 105 -6.22 -2.55 8.74
CA VAL A 105 -5.36 -3.70 8.43
C VAL A 105 -6.13 -5.01 8.60
N GLU A 106 -6.94 -5.13 9.65
CA GLU A 106 -7.72 -6.33 9.93
C GLU A 106 -8.64 -6.66 8.76
N SER A 107 -9.41 -5.68 8.29
CA SER A 107 -10.30 -5.85 7.15
C SER A 107 -9.55 -6.30 5.89
N TYR A 108 -8.37 -5.74 5.62
CA TYR A 108 -7.57 -6.14 4.46
C TYR A 108 -7.04 -7.56 4.59
N VAL A 109 -6.52 -7.94 5.75
CA VAL A 109 -6.02 -9.30 5.98
C VAL A 109 -7.18 -10.29 5.89
N GLN A 110 -8.28 -10.07 6.60
CA GLN A 110 -9.44 -10.97 6.58
C GLN A 110 -10.02 -11.14 5.18
N LEU A 111 -10.09 -10.08 4.36
CA LEU A 111 -10.57 -10.16 2.99
C LEU A 111 -9.73 -11.13 2.14
N GLU A 112 -8.41 -11.06 2.23
CA GLU A 112 -7.51 -11.94 1.48
C GLU A 112 -7.46 -13.36 2.05
N MET A 113 -7.81 -13.52 3.34
CA MET A 113 -7.90 -14.82 4.00
C MET A 113 -9.25 -15.53 3.84
N LYS A 114 -10.23 -14.95 3.13
CA LYS A 114 -11.55 -15.61 2.92
C LYS A 114 -11.44 -16.99 2.25
N GLU A 115 -10.40 -17.20 1.45
CA GLU A 115 -10.15 -18.48 0.78
C GLU A 115 -9.16 -19.34 1.60
N PRO A 116 -9.61 -20.44 2.23
CA PRO A 116 -8.79 -21.24 3.16
C PRO A 116 -7.65 -22.02 2.48
N ARG A 117 -7.71 -22.21 1.16
CA ARG A 117 -6.70 -22.96 0.39
C ARG A 117 -5.68 -22.07 -0.32
N ARG A 118 -5.85 -20.75 -0.27
CA ARG A 118 -4.99 -19.81 -0.99
C ARG A 118 -3.74 -19.52 -0.18
N ASP A 119 -2.57 -19.78 -0.75
CA ASP A 119 -1.29 -19.37 -0.17
C ASP A 119 -1.15 -17.85 -0.24
N VAL A 120 -0.81 -17.22 0.90
CA VAL A 120 -0.73 -15.76 1.01
C VAL A 120 0.62 -15.34 1.56
N ALA A 121 1.31 -14.49 0.81
CA ALA A 121 2.47 -13.75 1.30
C ALA A 121 2.05 -12.33 1.67
N VAL A 122 2.35 -11.94 2.90
CA VAL A 122 2.14 -10.59 3.42
C VAL A 122 3.49 -9.94 3.60
N THR A 123 3.77 -8.89 2.85
CA THR A 123 4.97 -8.06 3.03
C THR A 123 4.60 -6.77 3.75
N VAL A 124 5.51 -6.24 4.58
CA VAL A 124 5.35 -4.91 5.19
C VAL A 124 6.67 -4.12 5.22
N SER A 125 6.58 -2.86 4.79
CA SER A 125 7.62 -1.84 4.98
C SER A 125 6.98 -0.51 5.36
N GLY A 126 7.00 -0.14 6.64
CA GLY A 126 6.25 1.01 7.12
C GLY A 126 6.61 1.43 8.54
N PHE A 127 5.89 2.44 9.04
CA PHE A 127 6.08 2.92 10.40
C PHE A 127 5.74 1.81 11.40
N GLU A 128 6.33 1.90 12.59
CA GLU A 128 6.19 0.90 13.66
C GLU A 128 4.74 0.48 13.92
N LYS A 129 3.82 1.45 14.08
CA LYS A 129 2.39 1.16 14.28
C LYS A 129 1.80 0.26 13.19
N LEU A 130 2.06 0.56 11.91
CA LEU A 130 1.55 -0.27 10.81
C LEU A 130 2.15 -1.68 10.85
N ARG A 131 3.45 -1.80 11.16
CA ARG A 131 4.14 -3.09 11.23
C ARG A 131 3.62 -3.97 12.34
N GLU A 132 3.47 -3.39 13.53
CA GLU A 132 2.93 -4.11 14.70
C GLU A 132 1.51 -4.59 14.43
N GLU A 133 0.68 -3.74 13.82
CA GLU A 133 -0.69 -4.10 13.50
C GLU A 133 -0.75 -5.19 12.41
N VAL A 134 0.02 -5.08 11.33
CA VAL A 134 0.12 -6.14 10.31
C VAL A 134 0.62 -7.45 10.92
N ARG A 135 1.65 -7.39 11.75
CA ARG A 135 2.20 -8.58 12.43
C ARG A 135 1.14 -9.23 13.32
N SER A 136 0.49 -8.45 14.17
CA SER A 136 -0.57 -8.93 15.06
C SER A 136 -1.69 -9.61 14.27
N GLN A 137 -2.20 -8.94 13.23
CA GLN A 137 -3.32 -9.45 12.42
C GLN A 137 -2.95 -10.71 11.64
N VAL A 138 -1.73 -10.79 11.09
CA VAL A 138 -1.27 -11.99 10.37
C VAL A 138 -1.07 -13.16 11.32
N LEU A 139 -0.45 -12.95 12.48
CA LEU A 139 -0.25 -14.00 13.49
C LEU A 139 -1.59 -14.50 14.06
N ALA A 140 -2.55 -13.60 14.27
CA ALA A 140 -3.89 -13.94 14.73
C ALA A 140 -4.65 -14.88 13.77
N THR A 141 -4.27 -14.94 12.49
CA THR A 141 -4.88 -15.89 11.56
C THR A 141 -4.62 -17.35 11.93
N GLY A 142 -3.48 -17.65 12.57
CA GLY A 142 -3.06 -19.02 12.90
C GLY A 142 -2.87 -19.95 11.68
N ARG A 143 -2.85 -19.42 10.46
CA ARG A 143 -2.83 -20.21 9.23
C ARG A 143 -1.40 -20.51 8.78
N LEU A 144 -1.09 -21.80 8.57
CA LEU A 144 0.22 -22.24 8.09
C LEU A 144 0.52 -21.82 6.65
N ASN A 145 -0.51 -21.53 5.86
CA ASN A 145 -0.38 -21.14 4.46
C ASN A 145 -0.31 -19.60 4.28
N VAL A 146 -0.02 -18.88 5.36
CA VAL A 146 0.19 -17.44 5.37
C VAL A 146 1.61 -17.15 5.88
N GLN A 147 2.37 -16.37 5.12
CA GLN A 147 3.74 -16.01 5.47
C GLN A 147 3.86 -14.49 5.60
N LEU A 148 4.51 -14.03 6.67
CA LEU A 148 4.80 -12.62 6.91
C LEU A 148 6.28 -12.34 6.58
N PHE A 149 6.51 -11.28 5.82
CA PHE A 149 7.83 -10.76 5.47
C PHE A 149 7.91 -9.29 5.87
N GLU A 150 8.65 -8.99 6.92
CA GLU A 150 9.06 -7.62 7.22
C GLU A 150 10.31 -7.32 6.39
N LEU A 151 10.22 -6.32 5.50
CA LEU A 151 11.33 -5.99 4.61
C LEU A 151 12.47 -5.32 5.39
N ASP A 152 13.70 -5.39 4.87
CA ASP A 152 14.88 -4.84 5.55
C ASP A 152 14.78 -3.32 5.73
N PHE A 153 14.27 -2.63 4.72
CA PHE A 153 14.02 -1.19 4.80
C PHE A 153 12.73 -0.91 5.57
N GLN A 154 12.84 -0.08 6.61
CA GLN A 154 11.70 0.41 7.38
C GLN A 154 11.82 1.93 7.57
N PRO A 155 10.84 2.72 7.10
CA PRO A 155 10.89 4.17 7.25
C PRO A 155 10.71 4.53 8.72
N GLN A 156 11.50 5.50 9.19
CA GLN A 156 11.31 6.11 10.49
C GLN A 156 10.32 7.25 10.39
N ARG A 157 9.41 7.36 11.36
CA ARG A 157 8.56 8.53 11.47
C ARG A 157 9.44 9.65 12.03
N VAL A 158 9.98 10.49 11.16
CA VAL A 158 10.76 11.65 11.60
C VAL A 158 9.77 12.57 12.29
N PHE A 159 9.76 12.58 13.62
CA PHE A 159 9.14 13.66 14.37
C PHE A 159 9.90 14.92 13.95
N GLN A 160 9.34 15.72 13.05
CA GLN A 160 9.81 17.08 12.87
C GLN A 160 9.57 17.77 14.21
N HIS A 161 10.61 17.83 15.04
CA HIS A 161 10.68 18.78 16.13
C HIS A 161 10.47 20.15 15.47
N ARG A 162 9.25 20.70 15.61
CA ARG A 162 9.06 22.15 15.49
C ARG A 162 10.05 22.74 16.48
N GLY A 163 11.17 23.22 15.96
CA GLY A 163 12.19 23.89 16.73
C GLY A 163 11.52 25.04 17.48
N GLY A 164 11.32 24.83 18.78
CA GLY A 164 11.15 25.93 19.70
C GLY A 164 12.46 26.69 19.70
N THR A 165 12.49 27.81 18.99
CA THR A 165 13.47 28.86 19.24
C THR A 165 13.29 29.34 20.67
N ALA A 166 14.13 28.82 21.56
CA ALA A 166 14.38 29.39 22.87
C ALA A 166 15.83 29.90 22.87
N ALA A 167 15.98 31.19 22.57
CA ALA A 167 16.93 32.15 23.14
C ALA A 167 16.86 33.44 22.31
#